data_AF-A0A6M0BVH0-F1
#
_entry.id   AF-A0A6M0BVH0-F1
#
_cell.length_a   1.000
_cell.length_b   1.000
_cell.length_c   1.000
_cell.angle_alpha   90.00
_cell.angle_beta   90.00
_cell.angle_gamma   90.00
#
_symmetry.space_group_name_H-M   'P 1'
#
loop_
_entity.id
_entity.type
_entity.pdbx_description
1 polymer ?
#
loop_
_entity_poly.entity_id
_entity_poly.type
_entity_poly.pdbx_seq_one_letter_code
_entity_poly.pdbx_strand_id
1 'polypeptide(L)'
;PFSFVKQPLRWLQALSNYKATHSQAPNFAYVLCVRRVKPKQLSTLDLSSWEAAGNAAEPINPKVMESFYGTFSASGFRWNAFAPCYGLAEDTLLVSAKPKLTDPVLCTIDATALVEKNKIVEVSPDATGVRAYPSCGRLVCETQVAIVNPETLAKCATDEVGEIWVLDPSVAQGYWERPEATKETFQAYIKDSGESPFLRTGDMGFMKDGELYITGRIKDLIIIRGTNHYPQDIEWTVQQVHPALRPDYGAAFSVEVRGDEHLVIVQEVERRTQDLDTEKVINDIRQAVSEDHELQAYAVILAKSGNILKTASGKIQRRACRSNFLAGTLDVISDWSENPQLTSKYRKLQEEVESLASQMKNS
;
A
#
# COMPACT_ATOMS: atom_id res chain seq x y z
N PRO A 1 0.26 -14.58 13.53
CA PRO A 1 0.99 -13.77 12.52
C PRO A 1 2.49 -14.14 12.36
N PHE A 2 3.30 -14.06 13.42
CA PHE A 2 4.76 -14.29 13.32
C PHE A 2 5.15 -15.69 12.81
N SER A 3 4.43 -16.73 13.21
CA SER A 3 4.67 -18.11 12.73
C SER A 3 4.50 -18.24 11.22
N PHE A 4 3.53 -17.54 10.62
CA PHE A 4 3.32 -17.47 9.17
C PHE A 4 4.47 -16.71 8.50
N VAL A 5 4.81 -15.51 8.99
CA VAL A 5 5.90 -14.69 8.43
C VAL A 5 7.24 -15.45 8.43
N LYS A 6 7.48 -16.29 9.43
CA LYS A 6 8.68 -17.14 9.50
C LYS A 6 8.63 -18.29 8.49
N GLN A 7 7.49 -18.96 8.33
CA GLN A 7 7.30 -20.13 7.45
C GLN A 7 5.96 -20.05 6.69
N PRO A 8 5.90 -19.33 5.55
CA PRO A 8 4.65 -19.09 4.82
C PRO A 8 3.97 -20.37 4.31
N LEU A 9 4.78 -21.38 3.99
CA LEU A 9 4.30 -22.70 3.57
C LEU A 9 3.29 -23.32 4.55
N ARG A 10 3.38 -23.02 5.86
CA ARG A 10 2.45 -23.56 6.85
C ARG A 10 1.00 -23.16 6.58
N TRP A 11 0.77 -21.96 6.04
CA TRP A 11 -0.57 -21.53 5.66
C TRP A 11 -1.11 -22.39 4.52
N LEU A 12 -0.33 -22.56 3.45
CA LEU A 12 -0.71 -23.38 2.30
C LEU A 12 -0.89 -24.87 2.68
N GLN A 13 -0.03 -25.39 3.56
CA GLN A 13 -0.18 -26.75 4.10
C GLN A 13 -1.47 -26.89 4.92
N ALA A 14 -1.84 -25.90 5.72
CA ALA A 14 -3.10 -25.93 6.44
C ALA A 14 -4.28 -25.94 5.45
N LEU A 15 -4.27 -25.09 4.43
CA LEU A 15 -5.29 -25.09 3.38
C LEU A 15 -5.43 -26.47 2.72
N SER A 16 -4.29 -27.08 2.35
CA SER A 16 -4.22 -28.39 1.71
C SER A 16 -4.68 -29.54 2.61
N ASN A 17 -4.21 -29.57 3.86
CA ASN A 17 -4.48 -30.66 4.80
C ASN A 17 -5.94 -30.67 5.27
N TYR A 18 -6.49 -29.49 5.55
CA TYR A 18 -7.86 -29.34 6.06
C TYR A 18 -8.90 -29.15 4.95
N LYS A 19 -8.48 -29.17 3.68
CA LYS A 19 -9.32 -28.88 2.52
C LYS A 19 -10.12 -27.58 2.71
N ALA A 20 -9.43 -26.56 3.22
CA ALA A 20 -10.05 -25.28 3.53
C ALA A 20 -10.59 -24.64 2.23
N THR A 21 -11.78 -24.06 2.33
CA THR A 21 -12.44 -23.40 1.20
C THR A 21 -12.31 -21.88 1.24
N HIS A 22 -12.12 -21.30 2.44
CA HIS A 22 -12.05 -19.85 2.64
C HIS A 22 -10.82 -19.49 3.48
N SER A 23 -10.08 -18.49 3.03
CA SER A 23 -8.96 -17.93 3.80
C SER A 23 -8.70 -16.51 3.36
N GLN A 24 -8.43 -15.64 4.32
CA GLN A 24 -8.24 -14.21 4.11
C GLN A 24 -6.79 -13.85 4.46
N ALA A 25 -6.13 -13.11 3.58
CA ALA A 25 -4.81 -12.59 3.84
C ALA A 25 -4.59 -11.26 3.12
N PRO A 26 -3.74 -10.36 3.66
CA PRO A 26 -3.31 -9.19 2.93
C PRO A 26 -2.38 -9.54 1.77
N ASN A 27 -2.23 -8.62 0.82
CA ASN A 27 -1.49 -8.81 -0.41
C ASN A 27 -0.04 -9.31 -0.16
N PHE A 28 0.64 -8.83 0.89
CA PHE A 28 1.99 -9.25 1.25
C PHE A 28 2.11 -10.74 1.58
N ALA A 29 1.04 -11.36 2.07
CA ALA A 29 1.06 -12.78 2.38
C ALA A 29 1.26 -13.61 1.11
N TYR A 30 0.65 -13.19 0.00
CA TYR A 30 0.82 -13.78 -1.32
C TYR A 30 2.24 -13.56 -1.85
N VAL A 31 2.78 -12.33 -1.73
CA VAL A 31 4.18 -12.00 -2.06
C VAL A 31 5.14 -12.95 -1.32
N LEU A 32 4.91 -13.13 -0.02
CA LEU A 32 5.77 -13.92 0.83
C LEU A 32 5.71 -15.42 0.48
N CYS A 33 4.55 -15.93 0.05
CA CYS A 33 4.39 -17.29 -0.43
C CYS A 33 5.17 -17.51 -1.73
N VAL A 34 4.97 -16.66 -2.74
CA VAL A 34 5.69 -16.74 -4.04
C VAL A 34 7.21 -16.76 -3.81
N ARG A 35 7.71 -15.87 -2.95
CA ARG A 35 9.15 -15.75 -2.72
C ARG A 35 9.78 -16.91 -1.94
N ARG A 36 9.06 -17.50 -0.97
CA ARG A 36 9.67 -18.43 0.00
C ARG A 36 9.33 -19.89 -0.21
N VAL A 37 8.25 -20.20 -0.94
CA VAL A 37 7.90 -21.59 -1.22
C VAL A 37 8.77 -22.09 -2.36
N LYS A 38 9.51 -23.17 -2.11
CA LYS A 38 10.45 -23.75 -3.08
C LYS A 38 9.72 -24.74 -4.00
N PRO A 39 10.22 -24.99 -5.22
CA PRO A 39 9.59 -25.93 -6.15
C PRO A 39 9.31 -27.33 -5.57
N LYS A 40 10.24 -27.89 -4.79
CA LYS A 40 10.05 -29.21 -4.13
C LYS A 40 8.90 -29.25 -3.11
N GLN A 41 8.47 -28.09 -2.62
CA GLN A 41 7.37 -27.98 -1.65
C GLN A 41 6.03 -27.83 -2.36
N LEU A 42 6.00 -27.31 -3.59
CA LEU A 42 4.77 -27.14 -4.38
C LEU A 42 4.08 -28.48 -4.64
N SER A 43 4.86 -29.53 -4.92
CA SER A 43 4.34 -30.89 -5.16
C SER A 43 3.72 -31.55 -3.94
N THR A 44 3.83 -30.94 -2.74
CA THR A 44 3.23 -31.45 -1.50
C THR A 44 1.88 -30.80 -1.19
N LEU A 45 1.43 -29.86 -2.03
CA LEU A 45 0.22 -29.07 -1.81
C LEU A 45 -0.89 -29.49 -2.77
N ASP A 46 -2.12 -29.51 -2.26
CA ASP A 46 -3.36 -29.53 -3.03
C ASP A 46 -4.25 -28.38 -2.58
N LEU A 47 -4.32 -27.33 -3.39
CA LEU A 47 -5.07 -26.10 -3.16
C LEU A 47 -6.41 -26.09 -3.94
N SER A 48 -6.82 -27.23 -4.51
CA SER A 48 -8.05 -27.31 -5.32
C SER A 48 -9.35 -27.05 -4.55
N SER A 49 -9.33 -27.21 -3.22
CA SER A 49 -10.46 -26.89 -2.35
C SER A 49 -10.66 -25.39 -2.13
N TRP A 50 -9.68 -24.56 -2.45
CA TRP A 50 -9.74 -23.14 -2.13
C TRP A 50 -10.73 -22.41 -3.06
N GLU A 51 -11.81 -21.88 -2.48
CA GLU A 51 -12.90 -21.20 -3.20
C GLU A 51 -12.85 -19.68 -3.06
N ALA A 52 -12.39 -19.18 -1.91
CA ALA A 52 -12.25 -17.75 -1.63
C ALA A 52 -10.88 -17.45 -0.98
N ALA A 53 -9.93 -17.06 -1.82
CA ALA A 53 -8.62 -16.55 -1.47
C ALA A 53 -8.69 -15.04 -1.33
N GLY A 54 -9.09 -14.62 -0.14
CA GLY A 54 -9.26 -13.22 0.22
C GLY A 54 -7.97 -12.43 0.08
N ASN A 55 -8.02 -11.31 -0.62
CA ASN A 55 -6.92 -10.35 -0.74
C ASN A 55 -7.43 -8.95 -0.42
N ALA A 56 -7.08 -8.43 0.74
CA ALA A 56 -7.67 -7.20 1.28
C ALA A 56 -6.80 -6.57 2.37
N ALA A 57 -7.35 -5.56 3.05
CA ALA A 57 -6.71 -4.77 4.09
C ALA A 57 -5.54 -3.89 3.61
N GLU A 58 -5.00 -4.06 2.42
CA GLU A 58 -3.99 -3.16 1.85
C GLU A 58 -4.15 -3.08 0.33
N PRO A 59 -3.45 -2.15 -0.36
CA PRO A 59 -3.52 -2.08 -1.82
C PRO A 59 -3.20 -3.42 -2.47
N ILE A 60 -4.10 -3.88 -3.34
CA ILE A 60 -3.97 -5.15 -4.04
C ILE A 60 -3.11 -4.92 -5.28
N ASN A 61 -2.05 -5.71 -5.43
CA ASN A 61 -1.17 -5.61 -6.59
C ASN A 61 -1.52 -6.71 -7.62
N PRO A 62 -2.03 -6.35 -8.82
CA PRO A 62 -2.33 -7.32 -9.89
C PRO A 62 -1.19 -8.28 -10.20
N LYS A 63 0.06 -7.78 -10.27
CA LYS A 63 1.25 -8.58 -10.59
C LYS A 63 1.53 -9.64 -9.54
N VAL A 64 1.14 -9.39 -8.28
CA VAL A 64 1.25 -10.37 -7.19
C VAL A 64 0.22 -11.47 -7.36
N MET A 65 -1.01 -11.14 -7.77
CA MET A 65 -2.04 -12.13 -8.09
C MET A 65 -1.59 -13.04 -9.23
N GLU A 66 -1.08 -12.46 -10.32
CA GLU A 66 -0.53 -13.18 -11.47
C GLU A 66 0.63 -14.09 -11.06
N SER A 67 1.61 -13.56 -10.32
CA SER A 67 2.77 -14.31 -9.85
C SER A 67 2.37 -15.49 -8.94
N PHE A 68 1.39 -15.27 -8.06
CA PHE A 68 0.89 -16.32 -7.19
C PHE A 68 0.15 -17.39 -7.99
N TYR A 69 -0.71 -17.00 -8.93
CA TYR A 69 -1.37 -17.96 -9.82
C TYR A 69 -0.36 -18.78 -10.64
N GLY A 70 0.63 -18.13 -11.26
CA GLY A 70 1.68 -18.80 -12.01
C GLY A 70 2.48 -19.78 -11.15
N THR A 71 2.72 -19.47 -9.88
CA THR A 71 3.47 -20.32 -8.94
C THR A 71 2.65 -21.52 -8.44
N PHE A 72 1.35 -21.33 -8.14
CA PHE A 72 0.55 -22.30 -7.39
C PHE A 72 -0.55 -22.99 -8.21
N SER A 73 -0.74 -22.64 -9.49
CA SER A 73 -1.72 -23.28 -10.38
C SER A 73 -1.48 -24.79 -10.54
N ALA A 74 -0.23 -25.23 -10.62
CA ALA A 74 0.13 -26.65 -10.67
C ALA A 74 -0.22 -27.41 -9.38
N SER A 75 -0.38 -26.70 -8.26
CA SER A 75 -0.87 -27.25 -6.99
C SER A 75 -2.40 -27.16 -6.87
N GLY A 76 -3.13 -26.85 -7.94
CA GLY A 76 -4.60 -26.83 -7.98
C GLY A 76 -5.25 -25.47 -7.66
N PHE A 77 -4.48 -24.42 -7.41
CA PHE A 77 -5.04 -23.07 -7.22
C PHE A 77 -5.67 -22.55 -8.52
N ARG A 78 -6.86 -21.94 -8.42
CA ARG A 78 -7.61 -21.42 -9.58
C ARG A 78 -7.62 -19.90 -9.57
N TRP A 79 -7.55 -19.27 -10.74
CA TRP A 79 -7.63 -17.81 -10.87
C TRP A 79 -8.91 -17.24 -10.26
N ASN A 80 -10.05 -17.89 -10.54
CA ASN A 80 -11.36 -17.52 -10.00
C ASN A 80 -11.50 -17.67 -8.47
N ALA A 81 -10.53 -18.33 -7.80
CA ALA A 81 -10.52 -18.46 -6.34
C ALA A 81 -10.08 -17.17 -5.65
N PHE A 82 -9.32 -16.29 -6.32
CA PHE A 82 -9.05 -14.96 -5.76
C PHE A 82 -10.36 -14.27 -5.40
N ALA A 83 -10.41 -13.69 -4.21
CA ALA A 83 -11.56 -12.97 -3.68
C ALA A 83 -11.10 -11.61 -3.12
N PRO A 84 -10.68 -10.66 -3.98
CA PRO A 84 -10.49 -9.28 -3.57
C PRO A 84 -11.72 -8.77 -2.81
N CYS A 85 -11.48 -8.06 -1.71
CA CYS A 85 -12.54 -7.42 -0.94
C CYS A 85 -12.03 -6.12 -0.31
N TYR A 86 -12.97 -5.27 0.07
CA TYR A 86 -12.68 -4.01 0.77
C TYR A 86 -13.49 -3.91 2.05
N GLY A 87 -12.88 -3.27 3.05
CA GLY A 87 -13.31 -3.36 4.41
C GLY A 87 -12.43 -2.58 5.39
N LEU A 88 -13.06 -2.09 6.46
CA LEU A 88 -12.43 -1.28 7.49
C LEU A 88 -13.10 -1.50 8.84
N ALA A 89 -12.42 -1.12 9.93
CA ALA A 89 -12.91 -1.34 11.28
C ALA A 89 -14.13 -0.47 11.61
N GLU A 90 -14.18 0.73 11.03
CA GLU A 90 -15.27 1.68 11.16
C GLU A 90 -16.59 1.17 10.58
N ASP A 91 -16.53 0.21 9.65
CA ASP A 91 -17.69 -0.52 9.11
C ASP A 91 -17.75 -1.96 9.61
N THR A 92 -17.21 -2.19 10.82
CA THR A 92 -17.00 -3.51 11.43
C THR A 92 -15.98 -4.39 10.68
N LEU A 93 -16.21 -4.70 9.40
CA LEU A 93 -15.25 -5.41 8.57
C LEU A 93 -15.44 -5.28 7.06
N LEU A 94 -16.63 -5.48 6.48
CA LEU A 94 -16.80 -5.78 5.06
C LEU A 94 -17.76 -4.83 4.36
N VAL A 95 -17.26 -4.12 3.35
CA VAL A 95 -18.05 -3.18 2.51
C VAL A 95 -18.36 -3.81 1.15
N SER A 96 -17.38 -4.49 0.55
CA SER A 96 -17.54 -5.14 -0.75
C SER A 96 -16.69 -6.39 -0.87
N ALA A 97 -17.17 -7.34 -1.66
CA ALA A 97 -16.45 -8.57 -1.97
C ALA A 97 -16.72 -9.04 -3.39
N LYS A 98 -15.70 -9.61 -4.03
CA LYS A 98 -15.87 -10.26 -5.32
C LYS A 98 -16.91 -11.39 -5.21
N PRO A 99 -17.90 -11.47 -6.13
CA PRO A 99 -18.81 -12.60 -6.19
C PRO A 99 -18.09 -13.95 -6.27
N LYS A 100 -18.68 -14.97 -5.62
CA LYS A 100 -18.14 -16.33 -5.66
C LYS A 100 -18.19 -16.87 -7.09
N LEU A 101 -17.19 -17.65 -7.48
CA LEU A 101 -17.09 -18.35 -8.77
C LEU A 101 -16.98 -17.47 -10.03
N THR A 102 -16.86 -16.15 -9.89
CA THR A 102 -16.47 -15.28 -11.01
C THR A 102 -14.95 -15.14 -11.10
N ASP A 103 -14.43 -14.63 -12.20
CA ASP A 103 -13.03 -14.21 -12.29
C ASP A 103 -12.84 -12.82 -11.64
N PRO A 104 -11.65 -12.54 -11.06
CA PRO A 104 -11.26 -11.18 -10.71
C PRO A 104 -11.36 -10.25 -11.92
N VAL A 105 -11.95 -9.07 -11.70
CA VAL A 105 -12.03 -8.00 -12.71
C VAL A 105 -10.88 -7.02 -12.46
N LEU A 106 -10.23 -6.58 -13.52
CA LEU A 106 -9.21 -5.53 -13.50
C LEU A 106 -9.68 -4.37 -14.36
N CYS A 107 -9.56 -3.16 -13.84
CA CYS A 107 -9.78 -1.92 -14.58
C CYS A 107 -8.42 -1.29 -14.86
N THR A 108 -8.06 -1.17 -16.15
CA THR A 108 -6.83 -0.51 -16.57
C THR A 108 -7.13 0.91 -16.99
N ILE A 109 -6.46 1.87 -16.35
CA ILE A 109 -6.70 3.30 -16.56
C ILE A 109 -5.41 4.04 -16.90
N ASP A 110 -5.56 5.16 -17.59
CA ASP A 110 -4.49 6.11 -17.86
C ASP A 110 -3.97 6.71 -16.54
N ALA A 111 -2.67 6.53 -16.27
CA ALA A 111 -2.07 6.99 -15.02
C ALA A 111 -2.06 8.51 -14.93
N THR A 112 -1.79 9.22 -16.03
CA THR A 112 -1.74 10.69 -16.09
C THR A 112 -3.10 11.31 -15.77
N ALA A 113 -4.18 10.83 -16.38
CA ALA A 113 -5.54 11.28 -16.13
C ALA A 113 -5.94 11.10 -14.66
N LEU A 114 -5.50 10.01 -14.02
CA LEU A 114 -5.71 9.79 -12.61
C LEU A 114 -4.94 10.80 -11.75
N VAL A 115 -3.62 10.92 -11.94
CA VAL A 115 -2.75 11.69 -11.04
C VAL A 115 -2.93 13.20 -11.18
N GLU A 116 -3.27 13.70 -12.37
CA GLU A 116 -3.45 15.13 -12.62
C GLU A 116 -4.88 15.61 -12.41
N LYS A 117 -5.88 14.75 -12.68
CA LYS A 117 -7.29 15.18 -12.80
C LYS A 117 -8.25 14.36 -11.95
N ASN A 118 -7.78 13.34 -11.22
CA ASN A 118 -8.62 12.36 -10.54
C ASN A 118 -9.66 11.72 -11.48
N LYS A 119 -9.30 11.52 -12.77
CA LYS A 119 -10.19 10.97 -13.79
C LYS A 119 -9.89 9.51 -14.08
N ILE A 120 -10.95 8.77 -14.39
CA ILE A 120 -10.93 7.35 -14.76
C ILE A 120 -11.06 7.30 -16.29
N VAL A 121 -9.94 7.15 -16.97
CA VAL A 121 -9.91 6.98 -18.42
C VAL A 121 -9.43 5.57 -18.71
N GLU A 122 -10.35 4.69 -19.10
CA GLU A 122 -10.00 3.31 -19.45
C GLU A 122 -9.14 3.26 -20.71
N VAL A 123 -8.11 2.43 -20.67
CA VAL A 123 -7.15 2.24 -21.75
C VAL A 123 -6.80 0.77 -21.90
N SER A 124 -6.25 0.39 -23.06
CA SER A 124 -5.76 -0.97 -23.28
C SER A 124 -4.70 -1.35 -22.23
N PRO A 125 -4.69 -2.60 -21.72
CA PRO A 125 -3.60 -3.13 -20.89
C PRO A 125 -2.21 -3.01 -21.52
N ASP A 126 -2.13 -2.98 -22.85
CA ASP A 126 -0.87 -2.89 -23.59
C ASP A 126 -0.41 -1.43 -23.86
N ALA A 127 -1.19 -0.43 -23.45
CA ALA A 127 -0.79 0.97 -23.62
C ALA A 127 0.34 1.35 -22.64
N THR A 128 1.06 2.42 -22.97
CA THR A 128 2.09 3.01 -22.10
C THR A 128 1.45 3.91 -21.05
N GLY A 129 2.06 4.03 -19.86
CA GLY A 129 1.56 4.93 -18.81
C GLY A 129 0.23 4.47 -18.19
N VAL A 130 0.04 3.16 -18.07
CA VAL A 130 -1.22 2.58 -17.57
C VAL A 130 -1.10 2.07 -16.15
N ARG A 131 -2.24 2.04 -15.45
CA ARG A 131 -2.36 1.46 -14.13
C ARG A 131 -3.56 0.52 -14.05
N ALA A 132 -3.31 -0.71 -13.63
CA ALA A 132 -4.35 -1.71 -13.41
C ALA A 132 -4.79 -1.74 -11.94
N TYR A 133 -6.10 -1.69 -11.71
CA TYR A 133 -6.74 -1.82 -10.40
C TYR A 133 -7.64 -3.05 -10.36
N PRO A 134 -7.39 -4.00 -9.45
CA PRO A 134 -8.34 -5.06 -9.17
C PRO A 134 -9.63 -4.48 -8.59
N SER A 135 -10.77 -4.95 -9.07
CA SER A 135 -12.05 -4.74 -8.38
C SER A 135 -11.98 -5.38 -6.99
N CYS A 136 -12.42 -4.67 -5.97
CA CYS A 136 -12.72 -5.19 -4.63
C CYS A 136 -14.12 -5.81 -4.53
N GLY A 137 -14.82 -5.93 -5.66
CA GLY A 137 -16.08 -6.61 -5.80
C GLY A 137 -17.29 -5.69 -5.75
N ARG A 138 -18.44 -6.32 -5.53
CA ARG A 138 -19.73 -5.63 -5.39
C ARG A 138 -20.02 -5.33 -3.94
N LEU A 139 -20.81 -4.30 -3.71
CA LEU A 139 -21.36 -3.99 -2.40
C LEU A 139 -22.14 -5.21 -1.87
N VAL A 140 -22.03 -5.47 -0.57
CA VAL A 140 -22.71 -6.58 0.08
C VAL A 140 -23.90 -6.07 0.89
N CYS A 141 -24.78 -6.98 1.32
CA CYS A 141 -25.88 -6.65 2.23
C CYS A 141 -26.74 -5.46 1.74
N GLU A 142 -26.99 -4.49 2.62
CA GLU A 142 -27.72 -3.25 2.34
C GLU A 142 -26.77 -2.04 2.22
N THR A 143 -25.47 -2.31 2.00
CA THR A 143 -24.42 -1.29 1.94
C THR A 143 -24.66 -0.34 0.78
N GLN A 144 -24.62 0.96 1.07
CA GLN A 144 -24.60 2.02 0.08
C GLN A 144 -23.22 2.69 0.09
N VAL A 145 -22.70 2.96 -1.11
CA VAL A 145 -21.46 3.69 -1.30
C VAL A 145 -21.69 4.92 -2.17
N ALA A 146 -21.15 6.04 -1.73
CA ALA A 146 -20.99 7.25 -2.52
C ALA A 146 -19.51 7.55 -2.73
N ILE A 147 -19.16 8.02 -3.93
CA ILE A 147 -17.85 8.57 -4.23
C ILE A 147 -17.97 10.09 -4.13
N VAL A 148 -17.22 10.69 -3.21
CA VAL A 148 -17.41 12.09 -2.79
C VAL A 148 -16.08 12.82 -2.88
N ASN A 149 -16.07 14.02 -3.45
CA ASN A 149 -14.88 14.86 -3.45
C ASN A 149 -14.61 15.32 -2.00
N PRO A 150 -13.45 15.01 -1.40
CA PRO A 150 -13.22 15.22 0.03
C PRO A 150 -13.10 16.70 0.45
N GLU A 151 -12.88 17.60 -0.51
CA GLU A 151 -12.77 19.06 -0.29
C GLU A 151 -14.11 19.76 -0.41
N THR A 152 -14.83 19.50 -1.51
CA THR A 152 -16.13 20.16 -1.80
C THR A 152 -17.30 19.48 -1.12
N LEU A 153 -17.12 18.23 -0.67
CA LEU A 153 -18.14 17.34 -0.11
C LEU A 153 -19.29 17.04 -1.08
N ALA A 154 -19.10 17.32 -2.37
CA ALA A 154 -20.05 16.99 -3.43
C ALA A 154 -19.78 15.59 -4.00
N LYS A 155 -20.83 14.94 -4.48
CA LYS A 155 -20.72 13.65 -5.17
C LYS A 155 -19.88 13.80 -6.44
N CYS A 156 -18.93 12.90 -6.64
CA CYS A 156 -18.11 12.84 -7.84
C CYS A 156 -18.93 12.38 -9.06
N ALA A 157 -18.48 12.74 -10.25
CA ALA A 157 -18.98 12.15 -11.49
C ALA A 157 -18.60 10.65 -11.58
N THR A 158 -19.25 9.91 -12.47
CA THR A 158 -19.02 8.46 -12.63
C THR A 158 -17.61 8.11 -13.13
N ASP A 159 -16.93 9.07 -13.77
CA ASP A 159 -15.57 8.96 -14.29
C ASP A 159 -14.53 9.61 -13.37
N GLU A 160 -14.87 9.85 -12.10
CA GLU A 160 -14.01 10.53 -11.14
C GLU A 160 -13.67 9.64 -9.93
N VAL A 161 -12.45 9.83 -9.45
CA VAL A 161 -11.97 9.28 -8.19
C VAL A 161 -12.28 10.26 -7.07
N GLY A 162 -12.83 9.74 -5.98
CA GLY A 162 -13.14 10.51 -4.78
C GLY A 162 -12.99 9.66 -3.53
N GLU A 163 -13.28 10.26 -2.38
CA GLU A 163 -13.37 9.55 -1.10
C GLU A 163 -14.56 8.60 -1.12
N ILE A 164 -14.34 7.38 -0.66
CA ILE A 164 -15.39 6.37 -0.50
C ILE A 164 -16.14 6.67 0.79
N TRP A 165 -17.42 6.97 0.67
CA TRP A 165 -18.33 7.20 1.79
C TRP A 165 -19.31 6.03 1.88
N VAL A 166 -19.47 5.47 3.08
CA VAL A 166 -20.24 4.24 3.32
C VAL A 166 -21.45 4.55 4.19
N LEU A 167 -22.61 4.01 3.81
CA LEU A 167 -23.79 3.94 4.66
C LEU A 167 -24.18 2.47 4.77
N ASP A 168 -24.05 1.90 5.96
CA ASP A 168 -24.33 0.49 6.22
C ASP A 168 -24.84 0.31 7.68
N PRO A 169 -25.74 -0.66 7.94
CA PRO A 169 -26.12 -1.01 9.31
C PRO A 169 -24.96 -1.46 10.23
N SER A 170 -23.82 -1.86 9.65
CA SER A 170 -22.61 -2.34 10.34
C SER A 170 -21.64 -1.22 10.70
N VAL A 171 -21.93 0.03 10.32
CA VAL A 171 -21.14 1.19 10.70
C VAL A 171 -21.09 1.30 12.22
N ALA A 172 -19.87 1.42 12.76
CA ALA A 172 -19.65 1.53 14.20
C ALA A 172 -20.25 2.84 14.76
N GLN A 173 -20.52 2.87 16.07
CA GLN A 173 -21.12 4.04 16.73
C GLN A 173 -20.21 5.27 16.78
N GLY A 174 -18.90 5.06 16.61
CA GLY A 174 -17.89 6.11 16.73
C GLY A 174 -16.59 5.64 17.35
N TYR A 175 -15.70 6.60 17.57
CA TYR A 175 -14.45 6.39 18.28
C TYR A 175 -14.65 6.65 19.78
N TRP A 176 -14.21 5.69 20.61
CA TRP A 176 -14.29 5.78 22.07
C TRP A 176 -13.63 7.05 22.60
N GLU A 177 -14.35 7.81 23.43
CA GLU A 177 -13.90 9.08 24.05
C GLU A 177 -13.35 10.12 23.06
N ARG A 178 -13.82 10.10 21.80
CA ARG A 178 -13.42 11.06 20.75
C ARG A 178 -14.64 11.61 20.00
N PRO A 179 -15.46 12.46 20.64
CA PRO A 179 -16.72 12.92 20.05
C PRO A 179 -16.52 13.76 18.77
N GLU A 180 -15.47 14.57 18.68
CA GLU A 180 -15.19 15.40 17.50
C GLU A 180 -14.81 14.54 16.30
N ALA A 181 -13.86 13.61 16.48
CA ALA A 181 -13.47 12.68 15.42
C ALA A 181 -14.62 11.75 15.02
N THR A 182 -15.47 11.37 15.98
CA THR A 182 -16.68 10.59 15.72
C THR A 182 -17.64 11.37 14.82
N LYS A 183 -17.90 12.64 15.13
CA LYS A 183 -18.77 13.48 14.31
C LYS A 183 -18.19 13.68 12.91
N GLU A 184 -16.90 13.97 12.79
CA GLU A 184 -16.23 14.17 11.50
C GLU A 184 -16.26 12.93 10.61
N THR A 185 -16.09 11.75 11.22
CA THR A 185 -15.90 10.49 10.48
C THR A 185 -17.22 9.76 10.22
N PHE A 186 -18.13 9.70 11.19
CA PHE A 186 -19.34 8.87 11.13
C PHE A 186 -20.63 9.67 10.84
N GLN A 187 -20.56 11.01 10.84
CA GLN A 187 -21.73 11.88 10.67
C GLN A 187 -21.56 12.86 9.51
N ALA A 188 -21.02 12.38 8.39
CA ALA A 188 -20.73 13.22 7.23
C ALA A 188 -21.93 13.30 6.27
N TYR A 189 -22.17 14.48 5.70
CA TYR A 189 -23.30 14.73 4.80
C TYR A 189 -22.79 15.14 3.43
N ILE A 190 -23.31 14.48 2.39
CA ILE A 190 -23.02 14.86 1.01
C ILE A 190 -23.72 16.20 0.75
N LYS A 191 -22.98 17.16 0.24
CA LYS A 191 -23.46 18.51 -0.06
C LYS A 191 -24.74 18.44 -0.90
N ASP A 192 -25.74 19.22 -0.50
CA ASP A 192 -27.03 19.39 -1.18
C ASP A 192 -27.89 18.11 -1.34
N SER A 193 -27.53 17.00 -0.69
CA SER A 193 -28.29 15.73 -0.78
C SER A 193 -29.43 15.60 0.23
N GLY A 194 -29.22 16.10 1.46
CA GLY A 194 -30.12 15.84 2.59
C GLY A 194 -30.19 14.36 3.02
N GLU A 195 -29.29 13.51 2.50
CA GLU A 195 -29.24 12.07 2.78
C GLU A 195 -28.71 11.78 4.21
N SER A 196 -28.89 10.53 4.66
CA SER A 196 -28.38 10.07 5.96
C SER A 196 -26.88 10.27 6.10
N PRO A 197 -26.36 10.43 7.33
CA PRO A 197 -24.94 10.56 7.54
C PRO A 197 -24.20 9.32 7.02
N PHE A 198 -23.13 9.56 6.29
CA PHE A 198 -22.20 8.54 5.83
C PHE A 198 -20.97 8.48 6.74
N LEU A 199 -20.37 7.29 6.78
CA LEU A 199 -19.01 7.06 7.22
C LEU A 199 -18.02 7.52 6.15
N ARG A 200 -17.13 8.46 6.50
CA ARG A 200 -15.94 8.82 5.72
C ARG A 200 -14.85 7.78 5.94
N THR A 201 -14.52 7.00 4.92
CA THR A 201 -13.50 5.95 5.07
C THR A 201 -12.08 6.50 5.11
N GLY A 202 -11.85 7.69 4.56
CA GLY A 202 -10.51 8.24 4.32
C GLY A 202 -9.76 7.54 3.18
N ASP A 203 -10.41 6.60 2.47
CA ASP A 203 -9.87 5.87 1.33
C ASP A 203 -10.44 6.43 0.02
N MET A 204 -9.58 6.53 -0.99
CA MET A 204 -9.91 7.02 -2.33
C MET A 204 -10.25 5.84 -3.24
N GLY A 205 -11.22 6.04 -4.11
CA GLY A 205 -11.64 5.02 -5.06
C GLY A 205 -12.72 5.48 -6.02
N PHE A 206 -13.28 4.53 -6.73
CA PHE A 206 -14.35 4.76 -7.69
C PHE A 206 -15.25 3.54 -7.85
N MET A 207 -16.46 3.80 -8.35
CA MET A 207 -17.43 2.77 -8.73
C MET A 207 -17.48 2.63 -10.25
N LYS A 208 -17.46 1.40 -10.75
CA LYS A 208 -17.62 1.13 -12.18
C LYS A 208 -18.33 -0.19 -12.39
N ASP A 209 -19.37 -0.20 -13.24
CA ASP A 209 -20.14 -1.41 -13.57
C ASP A 209 -20.67 -2.19 -12.33
N GLY A 210 -20.95 -1.46 -11.24
CA GLY A 210 -21.40 -2.02 -9.96
C GLY A 210 -20.27 -2.57 -9.06
N GLU A 211 -19.02 -2.41 -9.47
CA GLU A 211 -17.82 -2.88 -8.78
C GLU A 211 -17.07 -1.70 -8.14
N LEU A 212 -16.48 -1.92 -6.96
CA LEU A 212 -15.70 -0.92 -6.21
C LEU A 212 -14.20 -1.10 -6.44
N TYR A 213 -13.49 0.00 -6.72
CA TYR A 213 -12.04 0.02 -6.93
C TYR A 213 -11.38 0.98 -5.95
N ILE A 214 -10.30 0.55 -5.31
CA ILE A 214 -9.57 1.33 -4.30
C ILE A 214 -8.27 1.84 -4.91
N THR A 215 -8.08 3.16 -4.94
CA THR A 215 -6.89 3.78 -5.52
C THR A 215 -5.82 4.08 -4.49
N GLY A 216 -6.19 4.40 -3.26
CA GLY A 216 -5.26 4.65 -2.16
C GLY A 216 -5.92 5.28 -0.95
N ARG A 217 -5.12 5.84 -0.04
CA ARG A 217 -5.60 6.51 1.17
C ARG A 217 -5.31 7.99 1.11
N ILE A 218 -6.29 8.85 1.38
CA ILE A 218 -6.16 10.32 1.32
C ILE A 218 -4.94 10.77 2.14
N LYS A 219 -4.85 10.23 3.36
CA LYS A 219 -3.85 10.57 4.36
C LYS A 219 -2.42 10.12 4.02
N ASP A 220 -2.26 9.28 3.02
CA ASP A 220 -0.97 8.79 2.53
C ASP A 220 -0.62 9.36 1.15
N LEU A 221 -1.56 10.02 0.45
CA LEU A 221 -1.34 10.57 -0.88
C LEU A 221 -0.19 11.59 -0.87
N ILE A 222 0.79 11.41 -1.74
CA ILE A 222 1.90 12.34 -1.93
C ILE A 222 1.46 13.36 -2.97
N ILE A 223 1.51 14.64 -2.64
CA ILE A 223 1.15 15.71 -3.58
C ILE A 223 2.39 16.56 -3.81
N ILE A 224 2.93 16.53 -5.02
CA ILE A 224 4.14 17.26 -5.40
C ILE A 224 3.81 18.09 -6.64
N ARG A 225 3.99 19.42 -6.55
CA ARG A 225 3.72 20.36 -7.64
C ARG A 225 2.28 20.27 -8.20
N GLY A 226 1.32 19.94 -7.35
CA GLY A 226 -0.10 19.81 -7.72
C GLY A 226 -0.48 18.47 -8.34
N THR A 227 0.45 17.52 -8.46
CA THR A 227 0.20 16.17 -8.99
C THR A 227 0.13 15.15 -7.85
N ASN A 228 -0.86 14.26 -7.93
CA ASN A 228 -1.09 13.20 -6.94
C ASN A 228 -0.23 11.97 -7.23
N HIS A 229 0.45 11.43 -6.23
CA HIS A 229 1.26 10.22 -6.34
C HIS A 229 0.91 9.24 -5.24
N TYR A 230 0.55 8.03 -5.65
CA TYR A 230 0.18 6.97 -4.73
C TYR A 230 1.45 6.28 -4.23
N PRO A 231 1.76 6.32 -2.92
CA PRO A 231 3.03 5.81 -2.41
C PRO A 231 3.32 4.35 -2.77
N GLN A 232 2.28 3.50 -2.79
CA GLN A 232 2.43 2.09 -3.10
C GLN A 232 2.99 1.85 -4.51
N ASP A 233 2.76 2.73 -5.47
CA ASP A 233 3.28 2.56 -6.83
C ASP A 233 4.78 2.81 -6.90
N ILE A 234 5.21 3.86 -6.20
CA ILE A 234 6.62 4.21 -6.03
C ILE A 234 7.31 3.06 -5.31
N GLU A 235 6.73 2.58 -4.21
CA GLU A 235 7.26 1.44 -3.42
C GLU A 235 7.35 0.16 -4.26
N TRP A 236 6.34 -0.14 -5.07
CA TRP A 236 6.35 -1.30 -5.96
C TRP A 236 7.38 -1.19 -7.07
N THR A 237 7.66 0.01 -7.56
CA THR A 237 8.72 0.28 -8.54
C THR A 237 10.08 0.08 -7.89
N VAL A 238 10.31 0.75 -6.75
CA VAL A 238 11.56 0.68 -5.96
C VAL A 238 11.94 -0.75 -5.65
N GLN A 239 11.02 -1.58 -5.15
CA GLN A 239 11.35 -2.96 -4.76
C GLN A 239 11.75 -3.88 -5.93
N GLN A 240 11.47 -3.50 -7.19
CA GLN A 240 11.86 -4.28 -8.37
C GLN A 240 13.25 -3.90 -8.90
N VAL A 241 13.80 -2.76 -8.46
CA VAL A 241 15.07 -2.23 -8.98
C VAL A 241 16.24 -3.19 -8.75
N HIS A 242 16.28 -3.87 -7.60
CA HIS A 242 17.37 -4.78 -7.29
C HIS A 242 16.92 -5.94 -6.39
N PRO A 243 17.38 -7.19 -6.61
CA PRO A 243 16.98 -8.36 -5.82
C PRO A 243 17.30 -8.28 -4.31
N ALA A 244 18.26 -7.42 -3.94
CA ALA A 244 18.62 -7.16 -2.55
C ALA A 244 17.56 -6.34 -1.79
N LEU A 245 16.72 -5.59 -2.51
CA LEU A 245 15.68 -4.77 -1.90
C LEU A 245 14.57 -5.67 -1.43
N ARG A 246 14.21 -5.54 -0.16
CA ARG A 246 13.22 -6.41 0.46
C ARG A 246 11.81 -6.01 -0.03
N PRO A 247 11.10 -6.89 -0.76
CA PRO A 247 9.75 -6.58 -1.23
C PRO A 247 8.80 -6.36 -0.06
N ASP A 248 7.90 -5.39 -0.20
CA ASP A 248 6.90 -4.99 0.80
C ASP A 248 7.51 -4.42 2.12
N TYR A 249 8.76 -3.96 2.05
CA TYR A 249 9.45 -3.26 3.14
C TYR A 249 10.11 -1.98 2.60
N GLY A 250 9.32 -1.17 1.91
CA GLY A 250 9.67 0.19 1.49
C GLY A 250 8.56 1.17 1.87
N ALA A 251 8.90 2.43 2.11
CA ALA A 251 7.95 3.49 2.36
C ALA A 251 8.32 4.72 1.51
N ALA A 252 7.37 5.19 0.72
CA ALA A 252 7.41 6.48 0.05
C ALA A 252 6.53 7.48 0.81
N PHE A 253 7.02 8.70 1.00
CA PHE A 253 6.29 9.79 1.64
C PHE A 253 6.90 11.13 1.24
N SER A 254 6.18 12.22 1.47
CA SER A 254 6.72 13.56 1.25
C SER A 254 7.20 14.23 2.54
N VAL A 255 8.17 15.13 2.41
CA VAL A 255 8.60 16.05 3.47
C VAL A 255 8.60 17.47 2.93
N GLU A 256 8.19 18.42 3.77
CA GLU A 256 8.20 19.84 3.42
C GLU A 256 9.60 20.42 3.61
N VAL A 257 10.14 21.05 2.57
CA VAL A 257 11.43 21.74 2.58
C VAL A 257 11.22 23.12 1.97
N ARG A 258 11.38 24.17 2.78
CA ARG A 258 11.20 25.57 2.35
C ARG A 258 9.83 25.86 1.71
N GLY A 259 8.79 25.16 2.16
CA GLY A 259 7.41 25.33 1.67
C GLY A 259 7.04 24.43 0.48
N ASP A 260 8.00 23.66 -0.06
CA ASP A 260 7.75 22.70 -1.13
C ASP A 260 7.74 21.26 -0.60
N GLU A 261 6.85 20.42 -1.11
CA GLU A 261 6.80 18.99 -0.80
C GLU A 261 7.79 18.20 -1.67
N HIS A 262 8.59 17.36 -1.02
CA HIS A 262 9.67 16.60 -1.65
C HIS A 262 9.58 15.11 -1.35
N LEU A 263 9.81 14.26 -2.36
CA LEU A 263 9.73 12.80 -2.21
C LEU A 263 10.90 12.22 -1.41
N VAL A 264 10.60 11.43 -0.39
CA VAL A 264 11.56 10.60 0.35
C VAL A 264 11.19 9.14 0.21
N ILE A 265 12.22 8.30 -0.02
CA ILE A 265 12.09 6.85 -0.14
C ILE A 265 12.96 6.19 0.93
N VAL A 266 12.36 5.33 1.74
CA VAL A 266 13.09 4.45 2.66
C VAL A 266 12.83 3.00 2.25
N GLN A 267 13.88 2.22 2.02
CA GLN A 267 13.78 0.84 1.55
C GLN A 267 14.69 -0.07 2.38
N GLU A 268 14.13 -1.16 2.94
CA GLU A 268 14.95 -2.15 3.62
C GLU A 268 15.71 -3.03 2.64
N VAL A 269 16.94 -3.37 3.01
CA VAL A 269 17.79 -4.32 2.28
C VAL A 269 17.83 -5.68 3.01
N GLU A 270 17.87 -6.77 2.25
CA GLU A 270 18.06 -8.12 2.81
C GLU A 270 19.42 -8.28 3.52
N ARG A 271 19.43 -8.97 4.66
CA ARG A 271 20.61 -9.15 5.54
C ARG A 271 21.85 -9.82 4.92
N ARG A 272 21.76 -10.39 3.72
CA ARG A 272 22.81 -11.25 3.11
C ARG A 272 23.52 -10.61 1.92
N THR A 273 23.69 -9.29 1.95
CA THR A 273 24.13 -8.50 0.78
C THR A 273 25.42 -7.75 1.12
N GLN A 274 26.44 -8.47 1.60
CA GLN A 274 27.72 -7.88 2.03
C GLN A 274 28.48 -7.17 0.90
N ASP A 275 28.21 -7.53 -0.36
CA ASP A 275 28.85 -6.95 -1.56
C ASP A 275 27.89 -6.07 -2.38
N LEU A 276 26.84 -5.52 -1.76
CA LEU A 276 25.90 -4.65 -2.47
C LEU A 276 26.56 -3.30 -2.79
N ASP A 277 26.61 -2.95 -4.07
CA ASP A 277 26.92 -1.59 -4.50
C ASP A 277 25.72 -0.68 -4.18
N THR A 278 25.71 -0.14 -2.96
CA THR A 278 24.60 0.66 -2.46
C THR A 278 24.44 1.98 -3.20
N GLU A 279 25.54 2.57 -3.69
CA GLU A 279 25.49 3.83 -4.46
C GLU A 279 24.83 3.61 -5.81
N LYS A 280 25.22 2.54 -6.51
CA LYS A 280 24.56 2.15 -7.76
C LYS A 280 23.07 1.89 -7.54
N VAL A 281 22.70 1.12 -6.51
CA VAL A 281 21.29 0.81 -6.20
C VAL A 281 20.48 2.08 -5.91
N ILE A 282 21.03 3.03 -5.15
CA ILE A 282 20.37 4.31 -4.90
C ILE A 282 20.15 5.09 -6.21
N ASN A 283 21.14 5.12 -7.09
CA ASN A 283 21.00 5.79 -8.39
C ASN A 283 19.98 5.10 -9.30
N ASP A 284 19.99 3.76 -9.36
CA ASP A 284 19.01 2.99 -10.11
C ASP A 284 17.58 3.24 -9.56
N ILE A 285 17.41 3.37 -8.24
CA ILE A 285 16.12 3.74 -7.62
C ILE A 285 15.66 5.12 -8.10
N ARG A 286 16.54 6.12 -8.04
CA ARG A 286 16.21 7.49 -8.46
C ARG A 286 15.84 7.54 -9.93
N GLN A 287 16.56 6.80 -10.77
CA GLN A 287 16.29 6.70 -12.19
C GLN A 287 14.92 6.06 -12.46
N ALA A 288 14.65 4.89 -11.87
CA ALA A 288 13.37 4.20 -12.06
C ALA A 288 12.18 5.05 -11.59
N VAL A 289 12.32 5.77 -10.47
CA VAL A 289 11.25 6.66 -9.98
C VAL A 289 11.03 7.86 -10.90
N SER A 290 12.11 8.39 -11.48
CA SER A 290 12.01 9.47 -12.47
C SER A 290 11.34 9.00 -13.77
N GLU A 291 11.67 7.80 -14.24
CA GLU A 291 11.16 7.26 -15.50
C GLU A 291 9.69 6.83 -15.38
N ASP A 292 9.32 6.17 -14.29
CA ASP A 292 7.97 5.58 -14.15
C ASP A 292 6.95 6.52 -13.51
N HIS A 293 7.40 7.52 -12.73
CA HIS A 293 6.51 8.40 -11.95
C HIS A 293 6.70 9.89 -12.22
N GLU A 294 7.63 10.25 -13.11
CA GLU A 294 8.00 11.64 -13.40
C GLU A 294 8.40 12.45 -12.14
N LEU A 295 8.92 11.75 -11.13
CA LEU A 295 9.30 12.31 -9.84
C LEU A 295 10.81 12.25 -9.60
N GLN A 296 11.35 13.33 -9.03
CA GLN A 296 12.70 13.33 -8.49
C GLN A 296 12.64 13.01 -6.99
N ALA A 297 13.36 11.96 -6.58
CA ALA A 297 13.57 11.71 -5.16
C ALA A 297 14.48 12.79 -4.58
N TYR A 298 14.09 13.36 -3.45
CA TYR A 298 14.88 14.30 -2.67
C TYR A 298 15.80 13.58 -1.67
N ALA A 299 15.37 12.42 -1.17
CA ALA A 299 16.23 11.52 -0.40
C ALA A 299 15.88 10.05 -0.64
N VAL A 300 16.89 9.19 -0.65
CA VAL A 300 16.77 7.73 -0.74
C VAL A 300 17.62 7.09 0.35
N ILE A 301 16.98 6.25 1.16
CA ILE A 301 17.58 5.63 2.34
C ILE A 301 17.48 4.11 2.19
N LEU A 302 18.64 3.44 2.14
CA LEU A 302 18.74 2.00 2.28
C LEU A 302 18.91 1.68 3.77
N ALA A 303 17.91 1.04 4.36
CA ALA A 303 17.87 0.76 5.80
C ALA A 303 18.10 -0.73 6.12
N LYS A 304 18.57 -1.02 7.34
CA LYS A 304 18.61 -2.38 7.87
C LYS A 304 17.20 -2.89 8.12
N SER A 305 17.06 -4.22 8.13
CA SER A 305 15.80 -4.88 8.45
C SER A 305 15.31 -4.52 9.86
N GLY A 306 14.06 -4.03 9.96
CA GLY A 306 13.40 -3.62 11.21
C GLY A 306 13.01 -2.14 11.27
N ASN A 307 13.32 -1.36 10.23
CA ASN A 307 13.09 0.08 10.18
C ASN A 307 11.75 0.47 9.55
N ILE A 308 11.21 -0.36 8.66
CA ILE A 308 9.88 -0.14 8.09
C ILE A 308 8.84 -0.70 9.06
N LEU A 309 8.26 0.21 9.83
CA LEU A 309 7.23 -0.10 10.81
C LEU A 309 5.94 -0.54 10.12
N LYS A 310 5.30 -1.56 10.68
CA LYS A 310 4.06 -2.14 10.17
C LYS A 310 3.00 -2.24 11.27
N THR A 311 1.74 -2.18 10.90
CA THR A 311 0.62 -2.46 11.82
C THR A 311 0.62 -3.94 12.22
N ALA A 312 -0.19 -4.33 13.20
CA ALA A 312 -0.38 -5.74 13.58
C ALA A 312 -0.86 -6.61 12.40
N SER A 313 -1.57 -6.01 11.43
CA SER A 313 -2.02 -6.64 10.19
C SER A 313 -0.98 -6.62 9.06
N GLY A 314 0.20 -6.02 9.28
CA GLY A 314 1.31 -6.02 8.32
C GLY A 314 1.34 -4.82 7.35
N LYS A 315 0.40 -3.87 7.46
CA LYS A 315 0.35 -2.66 6.62
C LYS A 315 1.49 -1.72 6.96
N ILE A 316 2.10 -1.09 5.96
CA ILE A 316 3.20 -0.13 6.14
C ILE A 316 2.72 1.13 6.85
N GLN A 317 3.43 1.56 7.90
CA GLN A 317 3.15 2.80 8.63
C GLN A 317 4.00 3.96 8.09
N ARG A 318 3.64 4.48 6.91
CA ARG A 318 4.41 5.54 6.20
C ARG A 318 4.68 6.76 7.05
N ARG A 319 3.67 7.23 7.79
CA ARG A 319 3.79 8.37 8.72
C ARG A 319 4.82 8.13 9.83
N ALA A 320 4.83 6.94 10.41
CA ALA A 320 5.81 6.59 11.43
C ALA A 320 7.23 6.50 10.84
N CYS A 321 7.35 5.98 9.60
CA CYS A 321 8.61 5.98 8.86
C CYS A 321 9.12 7.41 8.58
N ARG A 322 8.22 8.31 8.14
CA ARG A 322 8.51 9.74 7.97
C ARG A 322 9.03 10.38 9.26
N SER A 323 8.36 10.14 10.38
CA SER A 323 8.80 10.67 11.68
C SER A 323 10.19 10.18 12.06
N ASN A 324 10.48 8.88 11.87
CA ASN A 324 11.80 8.31 12.16
C ASN A 324 12.90 8.86 11.22
N PHE A 325 12.57 9.05 9.95
CA PHE A 325 13.47 9.68 8.99
C PHE A 325 13.85 11.12 9.41
N LEU A 326 12.85 11.93 9.76
CA LEU A 326 13.05 13.31 10.22
C LEU A 326 13.84 13.37 11.53
N ALA A 327 13.56 12.45 12.46
CA ALA A 327 14.25 12.33 13.73
C ALA A 327 15.68 11.72 13.62
N GLY A 328 16.03 11.13 12.48
CA GLY A 328 17.33 10.47 12.30
C GLY A 328 17.52 9.17 13.05
N THR A 329 16.43 8.49 13.39
CA THR A 329 16.44 7.25 14.20
C THR A 329 16.47 5.96 13.36
N LEU A 330 16.63 6.07 12.04
CA LEU A 330 16.71 4.92 11.15
C LEU A 330 18.10 4.26 11.21
N ASP A 331 18.17 2.94 11.25
CA ASP A 331 19.43 2.20 11.06
C ASP A 331 19.82 2.17 9.58
N VAL A 332 20.54 3.19 9.15
CA VAL A 332 20.95 3.38 7.76
C VAL A 332 22.13 2.45 7.39
N ILE A 333 22.03 1.82 6.22
CA ILE A 333 23.13 1.14 5.52
C ILE A 333 23.84 2.15 4.62
N SER A 334 23.08 2.84 3.78
CA SER A 334 23.55 3.89 2.87
C SER A 334 22.39 4.85 2.58
N ASP A 335 22.71 6.11 2.32
CA ASP A 335 21.72 7.12 1.98
C ASP A 335 22.27 8.17 1.02
N TRP A 336 21.34 8.81 0.32
CA TRP A 336 21.58 9.99 -0.51
C TRP A 336 20.47 11.00 -0.26
N SER A 337 20.80 12.29 -0.27
CA SER A 337 19.85 13.39 -0.09
C SER A 337 20.36 14.65 -0.77
N GLU A 338 19.48 15.41 -1.41
CA GLU A 338 19.81 16.76 -1.93
C GLU A 338 20.21 17.72 -0.82
N ASN A 339 19.71 17.51 0.41
CA ASN A 339 20.21 18.18 1.61
C ASN A 339 21.16 17.25 2.38
N PRO A 340 22.48 17.53 2.37
CA PRO A 340 23.46 16.71 3.08
C PRO A 340 23.19 16.57 4.58
N GLN A 341 22.48 17.52 5.20
CA GLN A 341 22.17 17.49 6.65
C GLN A 341 21.24 16.35 7.05
N LEU A 342 20.47 15.81 6.10
CA LEU A 342 19.58 14.68 6.33
C LEU A 342 20.30 13.33 6.23
N THR A 343 21.54 13.31 5.75
CA THR A 343 22.32 12.08 5.62
C THR A 343 22.82 11.59 6.98
N SER A 344 22.86 10.27 7.12
CA SER A 344 23.36 9.57 8.30
C SER A 344 24.81 9.93 8.62
N LYS A 345 25.64 10.14 7.59
CA LYS A 345 27.03 10.58 7.74
C LYS A 345 27.13 11.96 8.38
N TYR A 346 26.31 12.91 7.93
CA TYR A 346 26.31 14.25 8.49
C TYR A 346 25.81 14.27 9.94
N ARG A 347 24.70 13.56 10.22
CA ARG A 347 24.12 13.48 11.57
C ARG A 347 25.11 12.92 12.58
N LYS A 348 25.80 11.83 12.25
CA LYS A 348 26.86 11.26 13.11
C LYS A 348 28.00 12.24 13.37
N LEU A 349 28.46 12.94 12.33
CA LEU A 349 29.51 13.94 12.48
C LEU A 349 29.08 15.09 13.40
N GLN A 350 27.83 15.54 13.28
CA GLN A 350 27.28 16.59 14.15
C GLN A 350 27.19 16.12 15.61
N GLU A 351 26.70 14.91 15.87
CA GLU A 351 26.66 14.32 17.22
C GLU A 351 28.06 14.21 17.84
N GLU A 352 29.06 13.78 17.06
CA GLU A 352 30.46 13.72 17.51
C GLU A 352 30.99 15.12 17.87
N VAL A 353 30.73 16.13 17.04
CA VAL A 353 31.13 17.52 17.29
C VAL A 353 30.45 18.08 18.55
N GLU A 354 29.16 17.86 18.72
CA GLU A 354 28.40 18.31 19.90
C GLU A 354 28.87 17.61 21.18
N SER A 355 29.19 16.32 21.11
CA SER A 355 29.75 15.55 22.22
C SER A 355 31.12 16.07 22.64
N LEU A 356 32.01 16.32 21.68
CA LEU A 356 33.34 16.91 21.93
C LEU A 356 33.24 18.32 22.52
N ALA A 357 32.36 19.17 21.97
CA ALA A 357 32.13 20.51 22.48
C ALA A 357 31.59 20.50 23.92
N SER A 358 30.75 19.51 24.27
CA SER A 358 30.24 19.33 25.63
C SER A 358 31.32 18.87 26.61
N GLN A 359 32.21 17.96 26.19
CA GLN A 359 33.36 17.52 26.99
C GLN A 359 34.34 18.67 27.27
N MET A 360 34.59 19.54 26.28
CA MET A 360 35.46 20.71 26.44
C MET A 360 34.88 21.80 27.35
N LYS A 361 33.55 21.91 27.46
CA LYS A 361 32.90 22.86 28.39
C LYS A 361 32.88 22.38 29.85
N ASN A 362 33.03 21.07 30.05
CA ASN A 362 33.03 20.42 31.36
C ASN A 362 34.45 20.11 31.87
N SER A 363 35.48 20.48 31.09
CA SER A 363 36.90 20.45 31.44
C SER A 363 37.37 21.86 31.77
#